data_AF-A0A662KKA3-F1
#
_entry.id   AF-A0A662KKA3-F1
#
_cell.length_a   1.000
_cell.length_b   1.000
_cell.length_c   1.000
_cell.angle_alpha   90.00
_cell.angle_beta   90.00
_cell.angle_gamma   90.00
#
_symmetry.space_group_name_H-M   'P 1'
#
loop_
_entity.id
_entity.type
_entity.pdbx_description
1 polymer ?
#
loop_
_entity_poly.entity_id
_entity_poly.type
_entity_poly.pdbx_seq_one_letter_code
_entity_poly.pdbx_strand_id
1 'polypeptide(L)' 'MKLELKIHDKNTDRLIDGEAIQMIEFFRDKARVFYTDDEGYTVFTDNFEIVIEFLPPEPIDLREEQKK' A
#
# COMPACT_ATOMS: atom_id res chain seq x y z
N MET A 1 7.16 15.36 -6.16
CA MET A 1 7.28 14.23 -5.21
C MET A 1 5.91 13.61 -5.13
N LYS A 2 5.78 12.34 -5.51
CA LYS A 2 4.51 11.63 -5.51
C LYS A 2 4.52 10.68 -4.31
N LEU A 3 3.40 10.59 -3.60
CA LEU A 3 3.24 9.69 -2.45
C LEU A 3 2.31 8.57 -2.89
N GLU A 4 2.72 7.33 -2.65
CA GLU A 4 1.87 6.17 -2.85
C GLU A 4 1.63 5.47 -1.51
N LEU A 5 0.36 5.39 -1.14
CA LEU A 5 -0.09 4.67 0.04
C LEU A 5 -0.30 3.20 -0.36
N LYS A 6 0.22 2.30 0.46
CA LYS A 6 -0.04 0.86 0.37
C LYS A 6 -0.28 0.31 1.77
N ILE A 7 -0.86 -0.89 1.84
CA ILE A 7 -0.88 -1.67 3.08
C ILE A 7 -0.24 -3.03 2.84
N HIS A 8 0.42 -3.58 3.86
CA HIS A 8 0.79 -5.00 3.89
C HIS A 8 -0.17 -5.73 4.80
N ASP A 9 -1.03 -6.58 4.23
CA ASP A 9 -1.91 -7.47 4.99
C ASP A 9 -1.11 -8.68 5.45
N LYS A 10 -0.80 -8.75 6.75
CA LYS A 10 0.02 -9.81 7.33
C LYS A 10 -0.70 -11.15 7.43
N ASN A 11 -2.02 -11.17 7.32
CA ASN A 11 -2.78 -12.42 7.35
C ASN A 11 -2.64 -13.19 6.04
N THR A 12 -2.56 -12.47 4.92
CA THR A 12 -2.45 -13.04 3.57
C THR A 12 -1.05 -12.91 2.96
N ASP A 13 -0.16 -12.18 3.65
CA ASP A 13 1.18 -11.80 3.20
C ASP A 13 1.17 -11.08 1.83
N ARG A 14 0.22 -10.16 1.67
CA ARG A 14 0.00 -9.42 0.42
C ARG A 14 0.19 -7.92 0.61
N LEU A 15 0.81 -7.29 -0.40
CA LEU A 15 0.87 -5.84 -0.51
C LEU A 15 -0.32 -5.36 -1.34
N ILE A 16 -1.09 -4.43 -0.81
CA ILE A 16 -2.29 -3.89 -1.43
C ILE A 16 -2.04 -2.42 -1.77
N ASP A 17 -2.22 -2.08 -3.04
CA ASP A 17 -2.09 -0.71 -3.53
C ASP A 17 -3.20 0.18 -3.01
N GLY A 18 -2.89 1.46 -2.81
CA GLY A 18 -3.82 2.45 -2.28
C GLY A 18 -5.10 2.63 -3.09
N GLU A 19 -5.08 2.31 -4.38
CA GLU A 19 -6.25 2.32 -5.26
C GLU A 19 -7.26 1.22 -4.91
N ALA A 20 -6.81 0.11 -4.34
CA ALA A 20 -7.68 -0.99 -3.90
C ALA A 20 -8.20 -0.78 -2.47
N ILE A 21 -7.63 0.15 -1.69
CA ILE A 21 -8.07 0.44 -0.33
C ILE A 21 -9.39 1.22 -0.38
N GLN A 22 -10.44 0.62 0.18
CA GLN A 22 -11.75 1.24 0.27
C GLN A 22 -11.83 2.18 1.48
N MET A 23 -11.30 1.76 2.63
CA MET A 23 -11.35 2.53 3.89
C MET A 23 -10.35 2.01 4.92
N ILE A 24 -9.75 2.92 5.69
CA ILE A 24 -8.99 2.61 6.91
C ILE A 24 -9.69 3.25 8.10
N GLU A 25 -10.07 2.43 9.09
CA GLU A 25 -10.73 2.88 10.31
C GLU A 25 -9.78 2.79 11.51
N PHE A 26 -9.71 3.85 12.30
CA PHE A 26 -8.92 3.90 13.55
C PHE A 26 -9.86 3.95 14.75
N PHE A 27 -10.09 2.81 15.39
CA PHE A 27 -10.79 2.74 16.67
C PHE A 27 -9.80 2.82 17.84
N ARG A 28 -10.32 3.05 19.05
CA ARG A 28 -9.51 3.05 20.28
C ARG A 28 -8.72 1.76 20.47
N ASP A 29 -9.27 0.64 20.02
CA ASP A 29 -8.79 -0.69 20.41
C ASP A 29 -7.89 -1.29 19.33
N LYS A 30 -8.25 -1.09 18.05
CA LYS A 30 -7.52 -1.59 16.87
C LYS A 30 -7.83 -0.76 15.63
N ALA A 31 -6.83 -0.63 14.76
CA ALA A 31 -7.01 -0.19 13.40
C ALA A 31 -7.55 -1.33 12.53
N ARG A 32 -8.30 -0.98 11.47
CA ARG A 32 -8.92 -1.92 10.53
C ARG A 32 -8.84 -1.35 9.13
N VAL A 33 -8.72 -2.22 8.13
CA VAL A 33 -8.74 -1.82 6.73
C VAL A 33 -9.62 -2.73 5.90
N PHE A 34 -10.32 -2.12 4.96
CA PHE A 34 -11.14 -2.76 3.96
C PHE A 34 -10.56 -2.47 2.58
N TYR A 35 -10.38 -3.50 1.76
CA TYR A 35 -9.82 -3.37 0.42
C TYR A 35 -10.52 -4.31 -0.56
N THR A 36 -10.43 -4.02 -1.85
CA THR A 36 -10.91 -4.91 -2.93
C THR A 36 -9.80 -5.88 -3.32
N ASP A 37 -10.11 -7.19 -3.39
CA ASP A 37 -9.16 -8.19 -3.90
C ASP A 37 -9.16 -8.28 -5.44
N ASP A 38 -8.32 -9.18 -5.96
CA ASP A 38 -8.17 -9.41 -7.41
C ASP A 38 -9.45 -9.97 -8.07
N GLU A 39 -10.36 -10.55 -7.29
CA GLU A 39 -11.65 -11.09 -7.74
C GLU A 39 -12.78 -10.05 -7.65
N GLY A 40 -12.51 -8.88 -7.08
CA GLY A 40 -13.46 -7.78 -6.92
C GLY A 40 -14.27 -7.82 -5.62
N TYR A 41 -13.92 -8.69 -4.68
CA TYR A 41 -14.60 -8.80 -3.38
C TYR A 41 -14.00 -7.85 -2.34
N THR A 42 -14.83 -7.37 -1.42
CA THR A 42 -14.35 -6.62 -0.24
C THR A 42 -13.74 -7.59 0.78
N VAL A 43 -12.49 -7.37 1.10
CA VAL A 43 -11.71 -8.08 2.13
C VAL A 43 -11.49 -7.16 3.34
N PHE A 44 -11.43 -7.77 4.51
CA PHE A 44 -11.21 -7.12 5.80
C PHE A 44 -9.93 -7.65 6.46
N THR A 45 -9.11 -6.76 7.02
CA THR A 45 -7.98 -7.15 7.89
C THR A 45 -7.79 -6.13 9.02
N ASP A 46 -7.45 -6.62 10.22
CA ASP A 46 -7.04 -5.82 11.39
C ASP A 46 -5.56 -6.03 11.75
N ASN A 47 -4.82 -6.76 10.91
CA ASN A 47 -3.42 -7.12 11.10
C ASN A 47 -2.62 -6.68 9.86
N PHE A 48 -2.35 -5.39 9.78
CA PHE A 48 -1.69 -4.80 8.63
C PHE A 48 -0.63 -3.77 9.03
N GLU A 49 0.25 -3.46 8.09
CA GLU A 49 1.18 -2.33 8.15
C GLU A 49 0.82 -1.29 7.09
N ILE A 50 0.98 -0.01 7.42
CA ILE A 50 0.86 1.09 6.46
C ILE A 50 2.23 1.33 5.85
N VAL A 51 2.30 1.32 4.52
CA VAL A 51 3.51 1.59 3.74
C VAL A 51 3.29 2.88 2.96
N ILE A 52 4.20 3.84 3.11
CA ILE A 52 4.18 5.11 2.38
C ILE A 52 5.44 5.16 1.52
N GLU A 53 5.25 5.06 0.20
CA GLU A 53 6.33 5.14 -0.77
C GLU A 53 6.48 6.57 -1.28
N PHE A 54 7.73 7.07 -1.24
CA PHE A 54 8.10 8.37 -1.77
C PHE A 54 8.70 8.19 -3.15
N LEU A 55 7.93 8.55 -4.17
CA LEU A 55 8.38 8.47 -5.54
C LEU A 55 9.05 9.78 -5.99
N PRO A 56 10.19 9.68 -6.71
CA PRO A 56 10.85 10.83 -7.30
C PRO A 56 9.88 11.54 -8.28
N PRO A 57 10.04 12.86 -8.49
CA PRO A 57 9.19 13.63 -9.39
C PRO A 57 9.32 13.19 -10.86
N GLU A 58 10.47 12.63 -11.24
CA GLU A 58 10.76 12.07 -12.56
C GLU A 58 11.27 10.64 -12.42
N PRO A 59 10.94 9.74 -13.38
CA PRO A 59 11.50 8.39 -13.42
C PRO A 59 13.04 8.46 -13.48
N ILE A 60 13.71 7.74 -12.59
CA ILE A 60 15.17 7.66 -12.60
C ILE A 60 15.58 6.59 -13.63
N ASP A 61 16.33 6.97 -14.67
CA ASP A 61 16.92 6.00 -15.59
C ASP A 61 18.18 5.39 -14.94
N LEU A 62 18.03 4.17 -14.43
CA LEU A 62 19.10 3.40 -13.80
C LEU A 62 20.30 3.12 -14.73
N ARG A 63 20.16 3.33 -16.04
CA ARG A 63 21.25 3.16 -17.02
C ARG A 63 22.27 4.30 -16.99
N GLU A 64 21.92 5.47 -16.45
CA GLU A 64 22.84 6.61 -16.33
C GLU A 64 23.65 6.57 -15.02
N GLU A 65 23.12 5.98 -13.95
CA GLU A 65 23.80 5.88 -12.65
C GLU A 65 24.94 4.85 -12.64
N GLN A 66 24.88 3.81 -13.46
CA GLN A 66 25.93 2.78 -13.55
C GLN A 66 27.20 3.22 -14.31
N LYS A 67 27.23 4.45 -14.84
CA LYS A 67 28.38 5.02 -15.55
C LYS A 67 29.21 6.01 -14.74
N LYS A 68 28.88 6.23 -13.46
CA LYS A 68 29.71 6.98 -12.49
C LYS A 68 30.43 6.02 -11.57
#